data_AF-A0A7H0GLD9-F1
#
_entry.id   AF-A0A7H0GLD9-F1
#
_cell.length_a   1.000
_cell.length_b   1.000
_cell.length_c   1.000
_cell.angle_alpha   90.00
_cell.angle_beta   90.00
_cell.angle_gamma   90.00
#
_symmetry.space_group_name_H-M   'P 1'
#
loop_
_entity.id
_entity.type
_entity.pdbx_description
1 polymer ?
#
loop_
_entity_poly.entity_id
_entity_poly.type
_entity_poly.pdbx_seq_one_letter_code
_entity_poly.pdbx_strand_id
1 'polypeptide(L)'
;MQKRVPTTNAALQAEASATPSESDQELLAAFKRGAGLSDCRYPQQLTTDMMYMIGQMLSGSVQGYMDLLGSRAATKQEVRIAVTLINAEANNPLKFLPTGGAALAQIFGPKMPGFLPGPAAIENARLDLRAHEVGMMAGTQAAVQGLFERFDPRIIEEQLDAQGRQRTLFAAQRNARLWEMYCNYYRWLKDEMKNQTPASWGAEFHSAYQTETESIESKGTSK
;
A
#
# COMPACT_ATOMS: atom_id res chain seq x y z
N MET A 1 85.35 -28.37 1.91
CA MET A 1 84.68 -27.16 1.36
C MET A 1 83.17 -27.28 1.60
N GLN A 2 82.67 -26.67 2.68
CA GLN A 2 81.22 -26.53 2.93
C GLN A 2 80.97 -25.06 3.29
N LYS A 3 80.31 -24.34 2.40
CA LYS A 3 79.97 -22.93 2.58
C LYS A 3 78.68 -22.83 3.40
N ARG A 4 78.73 -22.10 4.51
CA ARG A 4 77.55 -21.57 5.22
C ARG A 4 76.87 -20.54 4.32
N VAL A 5 75.56 -20.64 4.17
CA VAL A 5 74.70 -19.61 3.59
C VAL A 5 73.83 -19.06 4.74
N PRO A 6 73.73 -17.73 4.91
CA PRO A 6 72.97 -17.14 6.00
C PRO A 6 71.49 -17.02 5.66
N THR A 7 70.69 -17.13 6.72
CA THR A 7 69.24 -16.94 6.83
C THR A 7 68.82 -15.59 6.25
N THR A 8 67.90 -15.58 5.26
CA THR A 8 67.22 -14.34 4.84
C THR A 8 65.79 -14.34 5.38
N ASN A 9 65.63 -13.45 6.35
CA ASN A 9 64.44 -12.86 6.94
C ASN A 9 63.10 -13.15 6.28
N ALA A 10 62.19 -13.68 7.11
CA ALA A 10 60.76 -13.57 6.94
C ALA A 10 60.38 -12.10 6.77
N ALA A 11 59.99 -11.72 5.55
CA ALA A 11 59.17 -10.56 5.33
C ALA A 11 57.80 -10.85 5.93
N LEU A 12 57.66 -10.52 7.22
CA LEU A 12 56.38 -10.22 7.84
C LEU A 12 55.75 -9.10 7.00
N GLN A 13 54.89 -9.50 6.06
CA GLN A 13 53.83 -8.62 5.59
C GLN A 13 52.99 -8.28 6.80
N ALA A 14 53.30 -7.14 7.41
CA ALA A 14 52.39 -6.48 8.32
C ALA A 14 51.13 -6.16 7.51
N GLU A 15 50.08 -6.94 7.73
CA GLU A 15 48.71 -6.51 7.46
C GLU A 15 48.52 -5.20 8.24
N ALA A 16 48.71 -4.08 7.53
CA ALA A 16 48.34 -2.78 8.04
C ALA A 16 46.82 -2.78 8.22
N SER A 17 46.38 -3.05 9.44
CA SER A 17 45.00 -2.84 9.87
C SER A 17 44.73 -1.35 9.73
N ALA A 18 44.08 -0.95 8.63
CA ALA A 18 43.67 0.42 8.40
C ALA A 18 42.68 0.81 9.50
N THR A 19 43.11 1.68 10.41
CA THR A 19 42.22 2.32 11.37
C THR A 19 41.22 3.18 10.59
N PRO A 20 39.91 3.10 10.87
CA PRO A 20 38.92 3.92 10.17
C PRO A 20 39.24 5.40 10.35
N SER A 21 39.16 6.18 9.27
CA SER A 21 39.27 7.64 9.39
C SER A 21 38.12 8.17 10.27
N GLU A 22 38.33 9.26 11.01
CA GLU A 22 37.27 9.87 11.84
C GLU A 22 35.99 10.16 11.04
N SER A 23 36.15 10.53 9.76
CA SER A 23 35.06 10.71 8.79
C SER A 23 34.22 9.45 8.58
N ASP A 24 34.83 8.26 8.48
CA ASP A 24 34.08 7.02 8.26
C ASP A 24 33.26 6.62 9.50
N GLN A 25 33.78 6.92 10.69
CA GLN A 25 33.10 6.67 11.95
C GLN A 25 31.89 7.59 12.12
N GLU A 26 32.01 8.87 11.74
CA GLU A 26 30.89 9.83 11.75
C GLU A 26 29.77 9.42 10.79
N LEU A 27 30.11 9.02 9.56
CA LEU A 27 29.16 8.50 8.58
C LEU A 27 28.44 7.25 9.09
N LEU A 28 29.19 6.31 9.64
CA LEU A 28 28.65 5.10 10.23
C LEU A 28 27.75 5.40 11.44
N ALA A 29 28.11 6.37 12.28
CA ALA A 29 27.27 6.81 13.40
C ALA A 29 25.97 7.49 12.94
N ALA A 30 26.02 8.30 11.88
CA ALA A 30 24.83 8.90 11.28
C ALA A 30 23.90 7.82 10.68
N PHE A 31 24.46 6.85 9.96
CA PHE A 31 23.71 5.72 9.41
C PHE A 31 22.99 4.92 10.51
N LYS A 32 23.67 4.58 11.62
CA LYS A 32 23.05 3.86 12.75
C LYS A 32 21.84 4.56 13.31
N ARG A 33 21.97 5.88 13.55
CA ARG A 33 20.87 6.69 14.08
C ARG A 33 19.68 6.70 13.11
N GLY A 34 19.95 6.90 11.82
CA GLY A 34 18.91 6.91 10.79
C GLY A 34 18.23 5.55 10.56
N ALA A 35 18.99 4.46 10.66
CA ALA A 35 18.51 3.10 10.46
C ALA A 35 17.86 2.49 11.72
N GLY A 36 17.87 3.18 12.87
CA GLY A 36 17.34 2.66 14.13
C GLY A 36 18.19 1.55 14.76
N LEU A 37 19.48 1.50 14.47
CA LEU A 37 20.40 0.43 14.91
C LEU A 37 21.15 0.75 16.22
N SER A 38 20.69 1.76 16.97
CA SER A 38 21.38 2.27 18.17
C SER A 38 21.61 1.20 19.26
N ASP A 39 20.67 0.26 19.40
CA ASP A 39 20.68 -0.78 20.45
C ASP A 39 21.03 -2.19 19.93
N CYS A 40 21.42 -2.30 18.65
CA CYS A 40 21.74 -3.58 18.02
C CYS A 40 23.25 -3.77 17.87
N ARG A 41 23.72 -5.03 17.81
CA ARG A 41 25.09 -5.31 17.35
C ARG A 41 25.16 -5.05 15.84
N TYR A 42 26.11 -4.21 15.43
CA TYR A 42 26.36 -3.86 14.04
C TYR A 42 27.87 -3.83 13.77
N PRO A 43 28.32 -3.85 12.49
CA PRO A 43 29.74 -3.82 12.15
C PRO A 43 30.42 -2.50 12.54
N GLN A 44 31.64 -2.56 13.08
CA GLN A 44 32.34 -1.36 13.56
C GLN A 44 32.90 -0.45 12.44
N GLN A 45 32.83 -0.89 11.18
CA GLN A 45 33.39 -0.20 10.03
C GLN A 45 32.46 -0.33 8.83
N LEU A 46 32.47 0.67 7.94
CA LEU A 46 31.81 0.59 6.64
C LEU A 46 32.77 -0.08 5.65
N THR A 47 32.31 -1.17 5.02
CA THR A 47 33.03 -1.80 3.92
C THR A 47 32.34 -1.50 2.60
N THR A 48 33.09 -1.58 1.49
CA THR A 48 32.53 -1.42 0.14
C THR A 48 31.37 -2.39 -0.12
N ASP A 49 31.52 -3.66 0.28
CA ASP A 49 30.49 -4.68 0.10
C ASP A 49 29.22 -4.38 0.91
N MET A 50 29.39 -3.86 2.14
CA MET A 50 28.25 -3.43 2.95
C MET A 50 27.52 -2.25 2.32
N MET A 51 28.25 -1.23 1.85
CA MET A 51 27.65 -0.07 1.20
C MET A 51 26.92 -0.45 -0.10
N TYR A 52 27.49 -1.38 -0.87
CA TYR A 52 26.86 -1.94 -2.06
C TYR A 52 25.56 -2.69 -1.71
N MET A 53 25.58 -3.56 -0.69
CA MET A 53 24.40 -4.26 -0.21
C MET A 53 23.29 -3.30 0.26
N ILE A 54 23.65 -2.27 1.05
CA ILE A 54 22.70 -1.23 1.50
C ILE A 54 22.08 -0.52 0.29
N GLY A 55 22.89 -0.18 -0.71
CA GLY A 55 22.42 0.41 -1.96
C GLY A 55 21.43 -0.49 -2.71
N GLN A 56 21.71 -1.79 -2.80
CA GLN A 56 20.79 -2.77 -3.41
C GLN A 56 19.47 -2.87 -2.65
N MET A 57 19.52 -3.00 -1.31
CA MET A 57 18.34 -3.07 -0.47
C MET A 57 17.48 -1.82 -0.60
N LEU A 58 18.11 -0.65 -0.57
CA LEU A 58 17.41 0.63 -0.71
C LEU A 58 16.77 0.77 -2.10
N SER A 59 17.52 0.48 -3.16
CA SER A 59 17.02 0.52 -4.54
C SER A 59 15.83 -0.42 -4.75
N GLY A 60 15.96 -1.69 -4.32
CA GLY A 60 14.88 -2.67 -4.39
C GLY A 60 13.66 -2.28 -3.58
N SER A 61 13.84 -1.70 -2.38
CA SER A 61 12.74 -1.23 -1.54
C SER A 61 11.99 -0.07 -2.17
N VAL A 62 12.70 0.94 -2.70
CA VAL A 62 12.07 2.09 -3.37
C VAL A 62 11.33 1.65 -4.63
N GLN A 63 11.93 0.80 -5.46
CA GLN A 63 11.25 0.26 -6.64
C GLN A 63 9.99 -0.53 -6.23
N GLY A 64 10.07 -1.37 -5.20
CA GLY A 64 8.93 -2.11 -4.68
C GLY A 64 7.77 -1.21 -4.21
N TYR A 65 8.08 -0.10 -3.53
CA TYR A 65 7.05 0.89 -3.19
C TYR A 65 6.42 1.53 -4.43
N MET A 66 7.20 1.86 -5.45
CA MET A 66 6.69 2.43 -6.70
C MET A 66 5.79 1.44 -7.45
N ASP A 67 6.17 0.16 -7.51
CA ASP A 67 5.39 -0.90 -8.15
C ASP A 67 4.04 -1.08 -7.45
N LEU A 68 4.03 -1.07 -6.11
CA LEU A 68 2.80 -1.14 -5.31
C LEU A 68 1.91 0.10 -5.53
N LEU A 69 2.49 1.30 -5.57
CA LEU A 69 1.76 2.54 -5.87
C LEU A 69 1.17 2.51 -7.29
N GLY A 70 1.91 1.98 -8.25
CA GLY A 70 1.44 1.77 -9.63
C GLY A 70 0.29 0.78 -9.70
N SER A 71 0.41 -0.37 -9.03
CA SER A 71 -0.67 -1.38 -8.94
C SER A 71 -1.93 -0.78 -8.32
N ARG A 72 -1.81 -0.03 -7.22
CA ARG A 72 -2.92 0.70 -6.60
C ARG A 72 -3.59 1.69 -7.56
N ALA A 73 -2.81 2.43 -8.36
CA ALA A 73 -3.34 3.38 -9.33
C ALA A 73 -4.14 2.64 -10.44
N ALA A 74 -3.64 1.51 -10.92
CA ALA A 74 -4.34 0.65 -11.87
C ALA A 74 -5.66 0.11 -11.28
N THR A 75 -5.64 -0.41 -10.04
CA THR A 75 -6.85 -0.91 -9.36
C THR A 75 -7.89 0.19 -9.16
N LYS A 76 -7.48 1.41 -8.78
CA LYS A 76 -8.43 2.55 -8.68
C LYS A 76 -9.12 2.84 -10.00
N GLN A 77 -8.39 2.74 -11.11
CA GLN A 77 -8.94 2.96 -12.45
C GLN A 77 -9.89 1.84 -12.90
N GLU A 78 -9.59 0.59 -12.54
CA GLU A 78 -10.45 -0.57 -12.82
C GLU A 78 -11.75 -0.55 -12.02
N VAL A 79 -11.68 -0.26 -10.72
CA VAL A 79 -12.86 -0.21 -9.83
C VAL A 79 -13.67 1.09 -10.04
N ARG A 80 -13.24 1.98 -10.95
CA ARG A 80 -13.85 3.29 -11.25
C ARG A 80 -14.31 4.05 -10.00
N ILE A 81 -13.55 3.94 -8.92
CA ILE A 81 -13.76 4.74 -7.72
C ILE A 81 -13.26 6.13 -8.12
N ALA A 82 -14.18 6.96 -8.62
CA ALA A 82 -13.89 8.32 -9.06
C ALA A 82 -13.58 9.20 -7.85
N VAL A 83 -12.43 8.96 -7.23
CA VAL A 83 -11.87 9.83 -6.20
C VAL A 83 -11.05 10.88 -6.92
N THR A 84 -11.69 11.97 -7.32
CA THR A 84 -11.03 13.25 -7.57
C THR A 84 -10.79 13.95 -6.23
N LEU A 85 -9.97 13.34 -5.38
CA LEU A 85 -9.34 14.07 -4.27
C LEU A 85 -8.09 14.74 -4.85
N ILE A 86 -8.24 16.03 -5.16
CA ILE A 86 -7.13 16.92 -5.47
C ILE A 86 -6.37 17.13 -4.16
N ASN A 87 -5.34 16.33 -3.91
CA ASN A 87 -4.41 16.62 -2.81
C ASN A 87 -3.41 17.66 -3.30
N ALA A 88 -3.62 18.90 -2.85
CA ALA A 88 -2.66 19.98 -2.97
C ALA A 88 -1.59 19.84 -1.87
N GLU A 89 -0.73 18.83 -1.99
CA GLU A 89 0.48 18.70 -1.17
C GLU A 89 1.65 18.23 -2.03
N ALA A 90 2.87 18.53 -1.56
CA ALA A 90 4.13 18.35 -2.28
C ALA A 90 4.23 17.01 -3.03
N ASN A 91 4.77 17.06 -4.24
CA ASN A 91 4.87 15.92 -5.14
C ASN A 91 5.73 14.81 -4.52
N ASN A 92 5.16 13.63 -4.33
CA ASN A 92 5.94 12.48 -3.88
C ASN A 92 6.77 11.91 -5.04
N PRO A 93 8.11 11.90 -4.99
CA PRO A 93 8.95 11.41 -6.09
C PRO A 93 8.61 9.96 -6.51
N LEU A 94 8.15 9.12 -5.58
CA LEU A 94 7.78 7.72 -5.86
C LEU A 94 6.50 7.58 -6.69
N LYS A 95 5.66 8.62 -6.75
CA LYS A 95 4.42 8.62 -7.54
C LYS A 95 4.62 9.18 -8.96
N PHE A 96 5.65 9.99 -9.17
CA PHE A 96 5.80 10.81 -10.39
C PHE A 96 7.03 10.48 -11.22
N LEU A 97 8.08 9.89 -10.63
CA LEU A 97 9.29 9.55 -11.36
C LEU A 97 9.17 8.15 -12.00
N PRO A 98 9.91 7.89 -13.09
CA PRO A 98 9.72 6.67 -13.87
C PRO A 98 10.33 5.41 -13.23
N THR A 99 11.33 5.55 -12.36
CA THR A 99 12.05 4.42 -11.76
C THR A 99 12.52 4.72 -10.34
N GLY A 100 12.76 3.67 -9.55
CA GLY A 100 13.33 3.79 -8.20
C GLY A 100 14.72 4.44 -8.20
N GLY A 101 15.52 4.17 -9.23
CA GLY A 101 16.81 4.86 -9.42
C GLY A 101 16.66 6.36 -9.61
N ALA A 102 15.69 6.81 -10.44
CA ALA A 102 15.41 8.23 -10.62
C ALA A 102 14.88 8.88 -9.33
N ALA A 103 14.02 8.17 -8.58
CA ALA A 103 13.54 8.64 -7.28
C ALA A 103 14.66 8.79 -6.26
N LEU A 104 15.56 7.81 -6.15
CA LEU A 104 16.72 7.90 -5.26
C LEU A 104 17.69 9.01 -5.68
N ALA A 105 17.94 9.17 -6.97
CA ALA A 105 18.75 10.27 -7.48
C ALA A 105 18.14 11.63 -7.11
N GLN A 106 16.81 11.76 -7.16
CA GLN A 106 16.13 12.97 -6.71
C GLN A 106 16.17 13.18 -5.19
N ILE A 107 16.09 12.10 -4.40
CA ILE A 107 16.10 12.16 -2.94
C ILE A 107 17.48 12.54 -2.40
N PHE A 108 18.55 12.00 -2.99
CA PHE A 108 19.93 12.24 -2.55
C PHE A 108 20.62 13.39 -3.28
N GLY A 109 20.11 13.78 -4.45
CA GLY A 109 20.64 14.88 -5.24
C GLY A 109 20.17 16.27 -4.78
N PRO A 110 20.46 17.31 -5.56
CA PRO A 110 19.96 18.66 -5.30
C PRO A 110 18.43 18.67 -5.19
N LYS A 111 17.91 19.31 -4.14
CA LYS A 111 16.47 19.39 -3.89
C LYS A 111 15.79 20.17 -5.03
N MET A 112 14.89 19.52 -5.76
CA MET A 112 13.96 20.22 -6.64
C MET A 112 12.81 20.79 -5.82
N PRO A 113 12.47 22.09 -5.96
CA PRO A 113 11.30 22.66 -5.29
C PRO A 113 10.03 21.87 -5.59
N GLY A 114 9.20 21.66 -4.56
CA GLY A 114 7.90 21.01 -4.70
C GLY A 114 7.90 19.49 -4.56
N PHE A 115 9.06 18.81 -4.41
CA PHE A 115 9.11 17.38 -4.07
C PHE A 115 9.29 17.13 -2.57
N LEU A 116 8.67 16.08 -2.05
CA LEU A 116 8.87 15.62 -0.67
C LEU A 116 10.31 15.11 -0.46
N PRO A 117 10.93 15.39 0.70
CA PRO A 117 12.22 14.78 1.07
C PRO A 117 12.05 13.28 1.30
N GLY A 118 13.14 12.51 1.15
CA GLY A 118 13.14 11.04 1.19
C GLY A 118 12.31 10.40 2.31
N PRO A 119 12.55 10.73 3.60
CA PRO A 119 11.77 10.15 4.69
C PRO A 119 10.26 10.45 4.60
N ALA A 120 9.89 11.68 4.24
CA ALA A 120 8.48 12.06 4.07
C ALA A 120 7.85 11.41 2.83
N ALA A 121 8.60 11.23 1.75
CA ALA A 121 8.15 10.55 0.55
C ALA A 121 7.83 9.07 0.81
N ILE A 122 8.70 8.37 1.56
CA ILE A 122 8.47 6.98 1.97
C ILE A 122 7.27 6.88 2.91
N GLU A 123 7.16 7.76 3.90
CA GLU A 123 6.04 7.73 4.84
C GLU A 123 4.70 8.04 4.14
N ASN A 124 4.68 9.03 3.25
CA ASN A 124 3.49 9.31 2.43
C ASN A 124 3.10 8.09 1.58
N ALA A 125 4.06 7.42 0.93
CA ALA A 125 3.78 6.20 0.16
C ALA A 125 3.22 5.07 1.04
N ARG A 126 3.80 4.87 2.23
CA ARG A 126 3.36 3.85 3.19
C ARG A 126 1.93 4.11 3.69
N LEU A 127 1.60 5.36 4.02
CA LEU A 127 0.26 5.74 4.45
C LEU A 127 -0.77 5.56 3.32
N ASP A 128 -0.45 5.98 2.10
CA ASP A 128 -1.29 5.80 0.92
C ASP A 128 -1.63 4.33 0.63
N LEU A 129 -0.62 3.46 0.75
CA LEU A 129 -0.76 2.01 0.54
C LEU A 129 -1.62 1.39 1.64
N ARG A 130 -1.33 1.70 2.91
CA ARG A 130 -2.09 1.20 4.05
C ARG A 130 -3.55 1.65 4.00
N ALA A 131 -3.79 2.93 3.69
CA ALA A 131 -5.13 3.48 3.55
C ALA A 131 -5.92 2.73 2.48
N HIS A 132 -5.29 2.43 1.35
CA HIS A 132 -5.94 1.67 0.28
C HIS A 132 -6.22 0.23 0.65
N GLU A 133 -5.30 -0.48 1.32
CA GLU A 133 -5.52 -1.86 1.74
C GLU A 133 -6.68 -1.98 2.73
N VAL A 134 -6.68 -1.15 3.77
CA VAL A 134 -7.77 -1.13 4.78
C VAL A 134 -9.08 -0.70 4.13
N GLY A 135 -9.07 0.35 3.31
CA GLY A 135 -10.26 0.81 2.59
C GLY A 135 -10.82 -0.26 1.65
N MET A 136 -9.96 -1.03 0.95
CA MET A 136 -10.39 -2.10 0.06
C MET A 136 -11.09 -3.23 0.84
N MET A 137 -10.54 -3.61 1.99
CA MET A 137 -11.13 -4.62 2.87
C MET A 137 -12.48 -4.15 3.42
N ALA A 138 -12.55 -2.93 3.96
CA ALA A 138 -13.78 -2.36 4.50
C ALA A 138 -14.86 -2.18 3.42
N GLY A 139 -14.48 -1.66 2.25
CA GLY A 139 -15.36 -1.52 1.10
C GLY A 139 -15.93 -2.86 0.66
N THR A 140 -15.09 -3.90 0.56
CA THR A 140 -15.53 -5.25 0.16
C THR A 140 -16.52 -5.82 1.16
N GLN A 141 -16.24 -5.68 2.46
CA GLN A 141 -17.14 -6.12 3.52
C GLN A 141 -18.50 -5.40 3.44
N ALA A 142 -18.49 -4.08 3.28
CA ALA A 142 -19.70 -3.29 3.15
C ALA A 142 -20.52 -3.65 1.90
N ALA A 143 -19.85 -3.93 0.77
CA ALA A 143 -20.51 -4.39 -0.45
C ALA A 143 -21.23 -5.73 -0.26
N VAL A 144 -20.58 -6.68 0.41
CA VAL A 144 -21.17 -8.00 0.71
C VAL A 144 -22.34 -7.85 1.69
N GLN A 145 -22.21 -7.01 2.70
CA GLN A 145 -23.31 -6.73 3.63
C GLN A 145 -24.50 -6.09 2.90
N GLY A 146 -24.26 -5.07 2.09
CA GLY A 146 -25.31 -4.43 1.28
C GLY A 146 -25.97 -5.41 0.31
N LEU A 147 -25.23 -6.40 -0.20
CA LEU A 147 -25.80 -7.48 -1.00
C LEU A 147 -26.78 -8.34 -0.19
N PHE A 148 -26.42 -8.75 1.03
CA PHE A 148 -27.32 -9.51 1.91
C PHE A 148 -28.57 -8.72 2.29
N GLU A 149 -28.43 -7.42 2.58
CA GLU A 149 -29.57 -6.55 2.90
C GLU A 149 -30.53 -6.44 1.71
N ARG A 150 -30.02 -6.30 0.48
CA ARG A 150 -30.84 -6.27 -0.74
C ARG A 150 -31.53 -7.61 -1.03
N PHE A 151 -30.89 -8.73 -0.70
CA PHE A 151 -31.47 -10.08 -0.88
C PHE A 151 -32.44 -10.49 0.22
N ASP A 152 -32.69 -9.65 1.21
CA ASP A 152 -33.59 -9.98 2.31
C ASP A 152 -35.02 -10.23 1.80
N PRO A 153 -35.57 -11.46 1.97
CA PRO A 153 -36.92 -11.79 1.53
C PRO A 153 -38.00 -10.89 2.12
N ARG A 154 -37.75 -10.29 3.30
CA ARG A 154 -38.67 -9.37 3.97
C ARG A 154 -39.01 -8.15 3.11
N ILE A 155 -38.07 -7.68 2.29
CA ILE A 155 -38.31 -6.56 1.37
C ILE A 155 -39.42 -6.91 0.37
N ILE A 156 -39.42 -8.15 -0.15
CA ILE A 156 -40.44 -8.62 -1.09
C ILE A 156 -41.77 -8.89 -0.38
N GLU A 157 -41.72 -9.37 0.86
CA GLU A 157 -42.92 -9.53 1.70
C GLU A 157 -43.61 -8.19 1.96
N GLU A 158 -42.84 -7.18 2.38
CA GLU A 158 -43.32 -5.81 2.61
C GLU A 158 -43.88 -5.18 1.33
N GLN A 159 -43.23 -5.38 0.18
CA GLN A 159 -43.74 -4.92 -1.11
C GLN A 159 -45.08 -5.57 -1.48
N LEU A 160 -45.24 -6.88 -1.23
CA LEU A 160 -46.49 -7.58 -1.50
C LEU A 160 -47.61 -7.08 -0.56
N ASP A 161 -47.28 -6.82 0.70
CA ASP A 161 -48.20 -6.32 1.71
C ASP A 161 -48.66 -4.88 1.39
N ALA A 162 -47.73 -4.02 0.97
CA ALA A 162 -48.01 -2.65 0.54
C ALA A 162 -48.95 -2.57 -0.68
N GLN A 163 -49.01 -3.60 -1.52
CA GLN A 163 -49.96 -3.68 -2.64
C GLN A 163 -51.41 -3.93 -2.20
N GLY A 164 -51.69 -4.13 -0.91
CA GLY A 164 -53.03 -4.36 -0.37
C GLY A 164 -53.67 -5.70 -0.80
N ARG A 165 -52.90 -6.59 -1.45
CA ARG A 165 -53.36 -7.86 -2.03
C ARG A 165 -53.39 -9.03 -1.03
N GLN A 166 -53.04 -8.78 0.23
CA GLN A 166 -53.06 -9.75 1.33
C GLN A 166 -54.46 -10.32 1.59
N ARG A 167 -55.50 -9.48 1.49
CA ARG A 167 -56.86 -9.80 1.96
C ARG A 167 -57.61 -10.83 1.08
N THR A 168 -57.08 -11.19 -0.09
CA THR A 168 -57.78 -12.00 -1.09
C THR A 168 -57.10 -13.31 -1.46
N LEU A 169 -55.92 -13.62 -0.88
CA LEU A 169 -55.16 -14.82 -1.25
C LEU A 169 -55.15 -15.86 -0.11
N PHE A 170 -55.34 -17.13 -0.45
CA PHE A 170 -55.03 -18.24 0.45
C PHE A 170 -53.50 -18.37 0.66
N ALA A 171 -53.06 -18.89 1.80
CA ALA A 171 -51.64 -18.97 2.17
C ALA A 171 -50.73 -19.59 1.09
N ALA A 172 -51.19 -20.65 0.42
CA ALA A 172 -50.46 -21.29 -0.68
C ALA A 172 -50.25 -20.37 -1.90
N GLN A 173 -51.27 -19.57 -2.24
CA GLN A 173 -51.18 -18.61 -3.35
C GLN A 173 -50.27 -17.42 -3.01
N ARG A 174 -50.29 -16.96 -1.75
CA ARG A 174 -49.36 -15.94 -1.26
C ARG A 174 -47.91 -16.43 -1.39
N ASN A 175 -47.61 -17.64 -0.90
CA ASN A 175 -46.26 -18.19 -0.94
C ASN A 175 -45.75 -18.38 -2.37
N ALA A 176 -46.59 -18.88 -3.28
CA ALA A 176 -46.23 -19.02 -4.69
C ALA A 176 -45.89 -17.65 -5.33
N ARG A 177 -46.66 -16.61 -5.00
CA ARG A 177 -46.43 -15.25 -5.49
C ARG A 177 -45.16 -14.62 -4.93
N LEU A 178 -44.89 -14.79 -3.63
CA LEU A 178 -43.64 -14.33 -3.01
C LEU A 178 -42.42 -14.96 -3.69
N TRP A 179 -42.49 -16.27 -3.97
CA TRP A 179 -41.42 -16.97 -4.68
C TRP A 179 -41.21 -16.44 -6.11
N GLU A 180 -42.30 -16.21 -6.85
CA GLU A 180 -42.21 -15.63 -8.19
C GLU A 180 -41.58 -14.22 -8.16
N MET A 181 -42.02 -13.38 -7.22
CA MET A 181 -41.44 -12.05 -7.01
C MET A 181 -39.95 -12.13 -6.67
N TYR A 182 -39.55 -13.07 -5.81
CA TYR A 182 -38.14 -13.31 -5.47
C TYR A 182 -37.31 -13.76 -6.67
N CYS A 183 -37.80 -14.72 -7.48
CA CYS A 183 -37.12 -15.14 -8.70
C CYS A 183 -36.97 -13.99 -9.70
N ASN A 184 -37.99 -13.14 -9.85
CA ASN A 184 -37.95 -11.97 -10.73
C ASN A 184 -36.93 -10.95 -10.23
N TYR A 185 -36.92 -10.67 -8.92
CA TYR A 185 -35.97 -9.78 -8.28
C TYR A 185 -34.52 -10.29 -8.42
N TYR A 186 -34.28 -11.59 -8.19
CA TYR A 186 -32.97 -12.21 -8.40
C TYR A 186 -32.48 -12.04 -9.84
N ARG A 187 -33.33 -12.26 -10.85
CA ARG A 187 -32.95 -12.09 -12.27
C ARG A 187 -32.61 -10.64 -12.57
N TRP A 188 -33.45 -9.71 -12.13
CA TRP A 188 -33.21 -8.27 -12.27
C TRP A 188 -31.87 -7.87 -11.64
N LEU A 189 -31.61 -8.26 -10.38
CA LEU A 189 -30.37 -7.94 -9.68
C LEU A 189 -29.13 -8.57 -10.32
N LYS A 190 -29.26 -9.80 -10.84
CA LYS A 190 -28.18 -10.46 -11.60
C LYS A 190 -27.85 -9.73 -12.90
N ASP A 191 -28.86 -9.26 -13.62
CA ASP A 191 -28.66 -8.49 -14.85
C ASP A 191 -28.12 -7.09 -14.54
N GLU A 192 -28.55 -6.48 -13.45
CA GLU A 192 -28.03 -5.21 -12.94
C GLU A 192 -26.53 -5.30 -12.66
N MET A 193 -26.08 -6.34 -11.95
CA MET A 193 -24.65 -6.55 -11.66
C MET A 193 -23.80 -6.79 -12.92
N LYS A 194 -24.39 -7.34 -13.99
CA LYS A 194 -23.68 -7.56 -15.26
C LYS A 194 -23.59 -6.31 -16.12
N ASN A 195 -24.61 -5.45 -16.05
CA ASN A 195 -24.82 -4.38 -17.02
C ASN A 195 -24.45 -2.99 -16.48
N GLN A 196 -24.15 -2.84 -15.18
CA GLN A 196 -23.95 -1.53 -14.56
C GLN A 196 -22.52 -1.24 -14.09
N THR A 197 -22.22 0.06 -14.10
CA THR A 197 -21.03 0.65 -13.48
C THR A 197 -21.09 0.49 -11.96
N PRO A 198 -19.93 0.54 -11.24
CA PRO A 198 -19.86 0.41 -9.78
C PRO A 198 -20.78 1.34 -8.97
N ALA A 199 -21.40 2.35 -9.59
CA ALA A 199 -22.26 3.32 -8.93
C ALA A 199 -23.55 2.75 -8.32
N SER A 200 -24.09 1.60 -8.78
CA SER A 200 -25.37 1.07 -8.29
C SER A 200 -25.26 0.02 -7.17
N TRP A 201 -24.13 -0.66 -7.03
CA TRP A 201 -23.87 -1.65 -5.97
C TRP A 201 -22.60 -1.36 -5.16
N GLY A 202 -21.80 -0.40 -5.61
CA GLY A 202 -20.57 0.01 -4.96
C GLY A 202 -20.73 1.26 -4.10
N ALA A 203 -21.94 1.72 -3.80
CA ALA A 203 -22.15 2.87 -2.92
C ALA A 203 -21.72 2.55 -1.49
N GLU A 204 -22.10 1.38 -1.00
CA GLU A 204 -21.70 0.83 0.30
C GLU A 204 -20.19 0.59 0.33
N PHE A 205 -19.63 0.01 -0.75
CA PHE A 205 -18.19 -0.13 -0.92
C PHE A 205 -17.47 1.22 -0.81
N HIS A 206 -17.93 2.20 -1.59
CA HIS A 206 -17.29 3.50 -1.75
C HIS A 206 -17.31 4.30 -0.44
N SER A 207 -18.46 4.31 0.24
CA SER A 207 -18.62 4.98 1.54
C SER A 207 -17.66 4.41 2.59
N ALA A 208 -17.61 3.08 2.72
CA ALA A 208 -16.70 2.42 3.67
C ALA A 208 -15.23 2.59 3.29
N TYR A 209 -14.90 2.52 1.99
CA TYR A 209 -13.56 2.79 1.48
C TYR A 209 -13.08 4.20 1.86
N GLN A 210 -13.90 5.22 1.57
CA GLN A 210 -13.57 6.62 1.83
C GLN A 210 -13.37 6.89 3.33
N THR A 211 -14.30 6.41 4.16
CA THR A 211 -14.25 6.57 5.61
C THR A 211 -12.93 6.06 6.20
N GLU A 212 -12.47 4.88 5.76
CA GLU A 212 -11.20 4.32 6.25
C GLU A 212 -9.98 5.05 5.68
N THR A 213 -10.01 5.48 4.42
CA THR A 213 -8.90 6.25 3.84
C THR A 213 -8.71 7.58 4.57
N GLU A 214 -9.79 8.32 4.84
CA GLU A 214 -9.76 9.60 5.55
C GLU A 214 -9.35 9.43 7.03
N SER A 215 -9.80 8.35 7.67
CA SER A 215 -9.39 7.99 9.04
C SER A 215 -7.89 7.74 9.15
N ILE A 216 -7.27 7.09 8.16
CA ILE A 216 -5.83 6.81 8.16
C ILE A 216 -5.02 8.06 7.82
N GLU A 217 -5.49 8.87 6.87
CA GLU A 217 -4.84 10.13 6.47
C GLU A 217 -4.87 11.17 7.60
N SER A 218 -5.99 11.29 8.34
CA SER A 218 -6.12 12.19 9.50
C SER A 218 -5.26 11.77 10.71
N LYS A 219 -5.12 10.46 10.94
CA LYS A 219 -4.21 9.91 11.96
C LYS A 219 -2.74 10.04 11.59
N GLY A 220 -2.41 10.11 10.30
CA GLY A 220 -1.06 10.32 9.79
C GLY A 220 -0.57 11.76 9.92
N THR A 221 -1.48 12.74 9.89
CA THR A 221 -1.17 14.18 9.96
C THR A 221 -1.15 14.75 11.38
N SER A 222 -1.63 14.00 12.39
CA SER A 222 -1.69 14.43 13.80
C SER A 222 -0.42 14.13 14.63
N LYS A 223 0.76 14.06 14.02
CA LYS A 223 2.04 13.80 14.71
C LYS A 223 3.12 14.80 14.37
#